data_AF-A0A1H9TS83-F1
#
_entry.id   AF-A0A1H9TS83-F1
#
_cell.length_a   1.000
_cell.length_b   1.000
_cell.length_c   1.000
_cell.angle_alpha   90.00
_cell.angle_beta   90.00
_cell.angle_gamma   90.00
#
_symmetry.space_group_name_H-M   'P 1'
#
loop_
_entity.id
_entity.type
_entity.pdbx_description
1 polymer ?
#
loop_
_entity_poly.entity_id
_entity_poly.type
_entity_poly.pdbx_seq_one_letter_code
_entity_poly.pdbx_strand_id
1 'polypeptide(L)'
;MSLNMKDLLKLAVSLISIIGFFIVGIAGMVLITSAVMGTEIIIESWTALFWFAAGTFLWIIPLQVIDWMKLIPVQRRMRRILYPHFVTFLQVVFFAVYMIGLNSTISHVVFSNMGLVTFTFVLIVSARLMYTWFVRYIRKYKKPRVGVSA
;
A
#
# COMPACT_ATOMS: atom_id res chain seq x y z
N MET A 1 6.65 26.53 -21.30
CA MET A 1 7.76 25.59 -21.08
C MET A 1 7.41 24.31 -21.84
N SER A 2 7.86 24.17 -23.10
CA SER A 2 7.57 22.98 -23.91
C SER A 2 8.43 21.82 -23.41
N LEU A 3 7.81 20.82 -22.78
CA LEU A 3 8.47 19.59 -22.39
C LEU A 3 9.08 18.93 -23.64
N ASN A 4 10.38 18.67 -23.60
CA ASN A 4 11.10 18.03 -24.69
C ASN A 4 10.68 16.55 -24.77
N MET A 5 10.54 15.98 -25.97
CA MET A 5 10.08 14.60 -26.17
C MET A 5 10.94 13.58 -25.41
N LYS A 6 12.24 13.86 -25.30
CA LYS A 6 13.19 13.05 -24.52
C LYS A 6 12.91 13.07 -23.01
N ASP A 7 12.45 14.20 -22.48
CA ASP A 7 12.12 14.35 -21.06
C ASP A 7 10.79 13.65 -20.73
N LEU A 8 9.82 13.70 -21.65
CA LEU A 8 8.58 12.93 -21.54
C LEU A 8 8.85 11.42 -21.53
N LEU A 9 9.71 10.93 -22.42
CA LEU A 9 10.08 9.51 -22.46
C LEU A 9 10.81 9.07 -21.18
N LYS A 10 11.77 9.86 -20.69
CA LYS A 10 12.47 9.57 -19.42
C LYS A 10 11.50 9.52 -18.23
N LEU A 11 10.56 10.47 -18.19
CA LEU A 11 9.55 10.52 -17.13
C LEU A 11 8.62 9.31 -17.19
N ALA A 12 8.15 8.93 -18.38
CA ALA A 12 7.32 7.75 -18.58
C ALA A 12 8.03 6.45 -18.16
N VAL A 13 9.29 6.27 -18.59
CA VAL A 13 10.10 5.09 -18.22
C VAL A 13 10.32 5.04 -16.71
N SER A 14 10.63 6.18 -16.09
CA SER A 14 10.80 6.28 -14.63
C SER A 14 9.51 5.88 -13.89
N LEU A 15 8.35 6.39 -14.31
CA LEU A 15 7.07 6.04 -13.71
C LEU A 15 6.75 4.55 -13.85
N ILE A 16 6.92 3.98 -15.05
CA ILE A 16 6.68 2.55 -15.29
C ILE A 16 7.62 1.71 -14.43
N SER A 17 8.87 2.12 -14.27
CA SER A 17 9.86 1.41 -13.46
C SER A 17 9.47 1.41 -11.97
N ILE A 18 9.00 2.55 -11.45
CA ILE A 18 8.54 2.66 -10.07
C ILE A 18 7.29 1.80 -9.85
N ILE A 19 6.31 1.89 -10.75
CA ILE A 19 5.08 1.07 -10.68
C ILE A 19 5.43 -0.42 -10.73
N GLY A 20 6.29 -0.82 -11.67
CA GLY A 20 6.76 -2.20 -11.82
C GLY A 20 7.47 -2.70 -10.56
N PHE A 21 8.32 -1.88 -9.95
CA PHE A 21 8.99 -2.23 -8.68
C PHE A 21 7.98 -2.53 -7.55
N PHE A 22 6.93 -1.73 -7.40
CA PHE A 22 5.91 -1.99 -6.40
C PHE A 22 5.10 -3.26 -6.69
N ILE A 23 4.71 -3.49 -7.95
CA ILE A 23 3.98 -4.69 -8.35
C ILE A 23 4.83 -5.95 -8.08
N VAL A 24 6.09 -5.94 -8.50
CA VAL A 24 7.03 -7.04 -8.23
C VAL A 24 7.23 -7.23 -6.73
N GLY A 25 7.32 -6.14 -5.96
CA GLY A 25 7.41 -6.19 -4.50
C GLY A 25 6.20 -6.87 -3.85
N ILE A 26 4.98 -6.54 -4.28
CA ILE A 26 3.75 -7.17 -3.80
C ILE A 26 3.70 -8.65 -4.22
N ALA A 27 4.03 -8.97 -5.47
CA ALA A 27 4.12 -10.36 -5.94
C ALA A 27 5.14 -11.17 -5.13
N GLY A 28 6.29 -10.57 -4.81
CA GLY A 28 7.30 -11.15 -3.93
C GLY A 28 6.77 -11.40 -2.51
N MET A 29 5.99 -10.47 -1.95
CA MET A 29 5.33 -10.68 -0.65
C MET A 29 4.34 -11.84 -0.68
N VAL A 30 3.56 -11.99 -1.75
CA VAL A 30 2.66 -13.14 -1.91
C VAL A 30 3.45 -14.44 -1.95
N LEU A 31 4.55 -14.50 -2.70
CA LEU A 31 5.43 -15.68 -2.77
C LEU A 31 6.04 -16.03 -1.42
N ILE A 32 6.57 -15.04 -0.70
CA ILE A 32 7.13 -15.25 0.65
C ILE A 32 6.05 -15.76 1.60
N THR A 33 4.87 -15.16 1.58
CA THR A 33 3.75 -15.58 2.45
C THR A 33 3.29 -16.99 2.09
N SER A 34 3.21 -17.33 0.81
CA SER A 34 2.88 -18.68 0.32
C SER A 34 3.93 -19.70 0.77
N ALA A 35 5.22 -19.38 0.67
CA ALA A 35 6.29 -20.26 1.14
C ALA A 35 6.24 -20.50 2.65
N VAL A 36 5.84 -19.51 3.45
CA VAL A 36 5.71 -19.63 4.91
C VAL A 36 4.46 -20.40 5.33
N MET A 37 3.34 -20.21 4.62
CA MET A 37 2.04 -20.79 4.96
C MET A 37 1.77 -22.13 4.26
N GLY A 38 2.58 -22.51 3.27
CA GLY A 38 2.51 -23.79 2.57
C GLY A 38 1.21 -23.98 1.79
N THR A 39 0.20 -24.58 2.43
CA THR A 39 -1.06 -25.02 1.80
C THR A 39 -2.13 -23.93 1.73
N GLU A 40 -1.96 -22.82 2.45
CA GLU A 40 -3.00 -21.78 2.54
C GLU A 40 -3.05 -20.83 1.34
N ILE A 41 -1.98 -20.80 0.53
CA ILE A 41 -1.85 -19.92 -0.64
C ILE A 41 -1.24 -20.73 -1.77
N ILE A 42 -2.07 -21.09 -2.76
CA ILE A 42 -1.66 -21.86 -3.93
C ILE A 42 -1.61 -20.92 -5.14
N ILE A 43 -0.45 -20.84 -5.77
CA ILE A 43 -0.22 -20.00 -6.95
C ILE A 43 -0.17 -20.93 -8.16
N GLU A 44 -1.24 -20.93 -8.96
CA GLU A 44 -1.32 -21.78 -10.15
C GLU A 44 -0.71 -21.10 -11.39
N SER A 45 -0.73 -19.76 -11.41
CA SER A 45 -0.25 -18.99 -12.56
C SER A 45 0.53 -17.74 -12.15
N TRP A 46 1.70 -17.57 -12.77
CA TRP A 46 2.51 -16.36 -12.67
C TRP A 46 1.78 -15.13 -13.19
N THR A 47 0.98 -15.25 -14.26
CA THR A 47 0.23 -14.11 -14.79
C THR A 47 -0.82 -13.67 -13.77
N ALA A 48 -1.53 -14.61 -13.16
CA ALA A 48 -2.53 -14.32 -12.14
C ALA A 48 -1.91 -13.69 -10.88
N LEU A 49 -0.71 -14.12 -10.49
CA LEU A 49 0.07 -13.47 -9.43
C LEU A 49 0.33 -11.99 -9.74
N PHE A 50 0.76 -11.67 -10.96
CA PHE A 50 1.00 -10.28 -11.36
C PHE A 50 -0.30 -9.47 -11.47
N TRP A 51 -1.39 -10.06 -11.96
CA TRP A 51 -2.72 -9.42 -11.95
C TRP A 51 -3.21 -9.13 -10.53
N PHE A 52 -3.00 -10.07 -9.61
CA PHE A 52 -3.33 -9.90 -8.21
C PHE A 52 -2.50 -8.79 -7.57
N ALA A 53 -1.19 -8.78 -7.80
CA ALA A 53 -0.30 -7.73 -7.32
C ALA A 53 -0.64 -6.36 -7.91
N ALA A 54 -0.99 -6.30 -9.20
CA ALA A 54 -1.40 -5.06 -9.86
C ALA A 54 -2.74 -4.54 -9.32
N GLY A 55 -3.72 -5.41 -9.08
CA GLY A 55 -4.98 -5.04 -8.44
C GLY A 55 -4.76 -4.55 -7.01
N THR A 56 -3.92 -5.26 -6.24
CA THR A 56 -3.53 -4.82 -4.89
C THR A 56 -2.83 -3.45 -4.91
N PHE A 57 -1.98 -3.19 -5.89
CA PHE A 57 -1.37 -1.86 -6.10
C PHE A 57 -2.41 -0.79 -6.46
N LEU A 58 -3.42 -1.13 -7.26
CA LEU A 58 -4.49 -0.20 -7.66
C LEU A 58 -5.30 0.30 -6.46
N TRP A 59 -5.29 -0.43 -5.33
CA TRP A 59 -5.86 0.03 -4.06
C TRP A 59 -5.25 1.32 -3.52
N ILE A 60 -4.05 1.71 -3.98
CA ILE A 60 -3.46 3.02 -3.65
C ILE A 60 -4.42 4.16 -4.01
N ILE A 61 -5.21 4.05 -5.08
CA ILE A 61 -6.12 5.11 -5.51
C ILE A 61 -7.25 5.33 -4.47
N PRO A 62 -8.08 4.33 -4.10
CA PRO A 62 -9.05 4.46 -3.01
C PRO A 62 -8.43 4.94 -1.69
N LEU A 63 -7.21 4.48 -1.39
CA LEU A 63 -6.50 4.87 -0.19
C LEU A 63 -6.26 6.39 -0.12
N GLN A 64 -5.85 7.02 -1.23
CA GLN A 64 -5.68 8.47 -1.29
C GLN A 64 -7.01 9.22 -1.09
N VAL A 65 -8.11 8.70 -1.65
CA VAL A 65 -9.45 9.30 -1.48
C VAL A 65 -9.90 9.24 -0.02
N ILE A 66 -9.69 8.12 0.66
CA ILE A 66 -10.01 7.99 2.08
C ILE A 66 -9.12 8.91 2.94
N ASP A 67 -7.85 9.05 2.58
CA ASP A 67 -6.93 9.96 3.27
C ASP A 67 -7.36 11.43 3.14
N TRP A 68 -7.98 11.83 2.02
CA TRP A 68 -8.55 13.18 1.90
C TRP A 68 -9.68 13.45 2.90
N MET A 69 -10.39 12.42 3.39
CA MET A 69 -11.36 12.61 4.48
C MET A 69 -10.71 13.12 5.77
N LYS A 70 -9.41 12.87 5.97
CA LYS A 70 -8.66 13.40 7.13
C LYS A 70 -8.47 14.92 7.06
N LEU A 71 -8.64 15.55 5.90
CA LEU A 71 -8.53 17.00 5.72
C LEU A 71 -9.75 17.77 6.24
N ILE A 72 -10.86 17.08 6.52
CA ILE A 72 -12.07 17.71 7.04
C ILE A 72 -11.77 18.28 8.44
N PRO A 73 -11.95 19.60 8.66
CA PRO A 73 -11.58 20.24 9.92
C PRO A 73 -12.49 19.79 11.07
N VAL A 74 -11.95 18.96 11.97
CA VAL A 74 -12.67 18.51 13.17
C VAL A 74 -12.43 19.49 14.32
N GLN A 75 -13.48 20.23 14.68
CA GLN A 75 -13.42 21.32 15.66
C GLN A 75 -13.43 20.86 17.14
N ARG A 76 -14.02 19.70 17.47
CA ARG A 76 -14.14 19.21 18.86
C ARG A 76 -12.91 18.41 19.32
N ARG A 77 -12.37 18.72 20.51
CA ARG A 77 -11.12 18.13 21.07
C ARG A 77 -11.11 16.59 21.09
N MET A 78 -12.18 15.96 21.55
CA MET A 78 -12.29 14.49 21.57
C MET A 78 -12.36 13.87 20.18
N ARG A 79 -13.11 14.50 19.27
CA ARG A 79 -13.24 14.01 17.89
C ARG A 79 -11.91 14.15 17.13
N ARG A 80 -11.06 15.15 17.43
CA ARG A 80 -9.74 15.30 16.79
C ARG A 80 -8.80 14.11 17.05
N ILE A 81 -8.89 13.48 18.21
CA ILE A 81 -8.04 12.33 18.57
C ILE A 81 -8.61 11.03 17.97
N LEU A 82 -9.92 10.85 18.05
CA LEU A 82 -10.58 9.63 17.59
C LEU A 82 -10.66 9.54 16.06
N TYR A 83 -10.87 10.67 15.37
CA TYR A 83 -11.15 10.72 13.94
C TYR A 83 -10.05 10.11 13.06
N PRO A 84 -8.74 10.38 13.26
CA PRO A 84 -7.69 9.73 12.48
C PRO A 84 -7.67 8.20 12.64
N HIS A 85 -7.98 7.69 13.83
CA HIS A 85 -8.04 6.26 14.13
C HIS A 85 -9.25 5.62 13.45
N PHE A 86 -10.40 6.31 13.48
CA PHE A 86 -11.61 5.87 12.81
C PHE A 86 -11.43 5.78 11.28
N VAL A 87 -10.81 6.79 10.66
CA VAL A 87 -10.52 6.76 9.22
C VAL A 87 -9.57 5.62 8.87
N THR A 88 -8.54 5.40 9.71
CA THR A 88 -7.61 4.27 9.52
C THR A 88 -8.32 2.93 9.65
N PHE A 89 -9.27 2.81 10.59
CA PHE A 89 -10.08 1.60 10.74
C PHE A 89 -10.94 1.35 9.50
N LEU A 90 -11.66 2.36 9.01
CA LEU A 90 -12.42 2.25 7.76
C LEU A 90 -11.53 1.84 6.58
N GLN A 91 -10.36 2.43 6.46
CA GLN A 91 -9.39 2.10 5.42
C GLN A 91 -8.97 0.62 5.47
N VAL A 92 -8.72 0.07 6.66
CA VAL A 92 -8.39 -1.35 6.84
C VAL A 92 -9.57 -2.25 6.50
N VAL A 93 -10.79 -1.90 6.95
CA VAL A 93 -12.01 -2.68 6.65
C VAL A 93 -12.31 -2.70 5.16
N PHE A 94 -12.30 -1.53 4.50
CA PHE A 94 -12.50 -1.45 3.06
C PHE A 94 -11.42 -2.20 2.28
N PHE A 95 -10.16 -2.14 2.74
CA PHE A 95 -9.09 -2.90 2.13
C PHE A 95 -9.32 -4.41 2.27
N ALA A 96 -9.70 -4.90 3.44
CA ALA A 96 -10.00 -6.32 3.64
C ALA A 96 -11.14 -6.79 2.72
N VAL A 97 -12.23 -6.04 2.62
CA VAL A 97 -13.35 -6.34 1.70
C VAL A 97 -12.89 -6.34 0.24
N TYR A 98 -12.04 -5.38 -0.13
CA TYR A 98 -11.46 -5.31 -1.48
C TYR A 98 -10.61 -6.53 -1.78
N MET A 99 -9.75 -6.96 -0.85
CA MET A 99 -8.91 -8.15 -1.02
C MET A 99 -9.75 -9.42 -1.20
N ILE A 100 -10.87 -9.54 -0.47
CA ILE A 100 -11.82 -10.66 -0.66
C ILE A 100 -12.41 -10.63 -2.08
N GLY A 101 -12.88 -9.47 -2.54
CA GLY A 101 -13.44 -9.32 -3.88
C GLY A 101 -12.41 -9.61 -4.98
N LEU A 102 -11.17 -9.16 -4.78
CA LEU A 102 -10.07 -9.37 -5.71
C LEU A 102 -9.70 -10.86 -5.78
N ASN A 103 -9.63 -11.56 -4.64
CA ASN A 103 -9.44 -13.02 -4.59
C ASN A 103 -10.56 -13.77 -5.30
N SER A 104 -11.83 -13.37 -5.15
CA SER A 104 -12.93 -14.01 -5.87
C SER A 104 -12.94 -13.75 -7.37
N THR A 105 -12.29 -12.69 -7.84
CA THR A 105 -12.24 -12.32 -9.26
C THR A 105 -11.09 -13.00 -10.00
N ILE A 106 -9.98 -13.30 -9.31
CA ILE A 106 -8.77 -13.88 -9.90
C ILE A 106 -8.69 -15.37 -9.52
N SER A 107 -9.17 -16.23 -10.42
CA SER A 107 -9.36 -17.66 -10.17
C SER A 107 -8.08 -18.51 -10.02
N HIS A 108 -6.91 -17.98 -10.40
CA HIS A 108 -5.65 -18.75 -10.47
C HIS A 108 -4.64 -18.39 -9.38
N VAL A 109 -5.07 -17.64 -8.36
CA VAL A 109 -4.35 -17.50 -7.10
C VAL A 109 -5.35 -17.85 -6.00
N VAL A 110 -5.23 -19.06 -5.48
CA VAL A 110 -6.20 -19.60 -4.52
C VAL A 110 -5.70 -19.28 -3.12
N PHE A 111 -6.33 -18.31 -2.47
CA PHE A 111 -6.15 -18.07 -1.05
C PHE A 111 -7.24 -18.79 -0.26
N SER A 112 -6.84 -19.55 0.77
CA SER A 112 -7.76 -19.92 1.83
C SER A 112 -8.19 -18.67 2.61
N ASN A 113 -9.26 -18.77 3.41
CA ASN A 113 -9.66 -17.67 4.31
C ASN A 113 -8.52 -17.26 5.26
N MET A 114 -7.79 -18.26 5.79
CA MET A 114 -6.68 -18.01 6.71
C MET A 114 -5.47 -17.42 5.98
N GLY A 115 -5.17 -17.88 4.76
CA GLY A 115 -4.12 -17.35 3.90
C GLY A 115 -4.38 -15.89 3.52
N LEU A 116 -5.62 -15.56 3.15
CA LEU A 116 -6.01 -14.20 2.79
C LEU A 116 -5.95 -13.23 3.98
N VAL A 117 -6.43 -13.65 5.16
CA VAL A 117 -6.34 -12.86 6.39
C VAL A 117 -4.87 -12.62 6.77
N THR A 118 -4.06 -13.67 6.74
CA THR A 118 -2.64 -13.59 7.09
C THR A 118 -1.88 -12.70 6.11
N PHE A 119 -2.10 -12.87 4.81
CA PHE A 119 -1.51 -12.02 3.78
C PHE A 119 -1.92 -10.55 3.94
N THR A 120 -3.21 -10.27 4.15
CA THR A 120 -3.72 -8.92 4.37
C THR A 120 -3.07 -8.29 5.61
N PHE A 121 -2.92 -9.05 6.69
CA PHE A 121 -2.24 -8.60 7.90
C PHE A 121 -0.75 -8.30 7.66
N VAL A 122 -0.03 -9.21 6.99
CA VAL A 122 1.37 -9.02 6.62
C VAL A 122 1.55 -7.76 5.78
N LEU A 123 0.66 -7.51 4.82
CA LEU A 123 0.71 -6.33 3.97
C LEU A 123 0.49 -5.04 4.78
N ILE A 124 -0.51 -5.01 5.66
CA ILE A 124 -0.78 -3.85 6.54
C ILE A 124 0.42 -3.57 7.46
N VAL A 125 0.98 -4.60 8.09
CA VAL A 125 2.13 -4.47 8.99
C VAL A 125 3.35 -3.97 8.21
N SER A 126 3.62 -4.56 7.04
CA SER A 126 4.74 -4.19 6.18
C SER A 126 4.62 -2.73 5.72
N ALA A 127 3.44 -2.31 5.28
CA ALA A 127 3.18 -0.92 4.89
C ALA A 127 3.43 0.05 6.06
N ARG A 128 2.97 -0.29 7.27
CA ARG A 128 3.18 0.54 8.47
C ARG A 128 4.66 0.61 8.87
N LEU A 129 5.38 -0.50 8.77
CA LEU A 129 6.83 -0.54 9.02
C LEU A 129 7.59 0.32 8.01
N MET A 130 7.32 0.14 6.72
CA MET A 130 7.93 0.94 5.65
C MET A 130 7.64 2.43 5.84
N TYR A 131 6.39 2.81 6.14
CA TYR A 131 6.03 4.19 6.42
C TYR A 131 6.81 4.76 7.61
N THR A 132 6.89 4.00 8.71
CA THR A 132 7.62 4.43 9.92
C THR A 132 9.11 4.61 9.64
N TRP A 133 9.71 3.67 8.89
CA TRP A 133 11.10 3.75 8.45
C TRP A 133 11.35 4.96 7.56
N PHE A 134 10.48 5.20 6.59
CA PHE A 134 10.57 6.34 5.68
C PHE A 134 10.47 7.67 6.43
N VAL A 135 9.53 7.80 7.37
CA VAL A 135 9.41 8.99 8.22
C VAL A 135 10.66 9.20 9.07
N ARG A 136 11.23 8.13 9.66
CA ARG A 136 12.49 8.21 10.42
C ARG A 136 13.65 8.66 9.53
N TYR A 137 13.74 8.11 8.32
CA TYR A 137 14.76 8.46 7.34
C TYR A 137 14.64 9.94 6.94
N ILE A 138 13.45 10.43 6.57
CA ILE A 138 13.24 11.85 6.23
C ILE A 138 13.56 12.77 7.39
N ARG A 139 13.18 12.41 8.63
CA ARG A 139 13.47 13.22 9.81
C ARG A 139 14.97 13.48 9.99
N LYS A 140 15.83 12.55 9.57
CA LYS A 140 17.30 12.71 9.61
C LYS A 140 17.80 13.86 8.72
N TYR A 141 17.11 14.16 7.62
CA TYR A 141 17.47 15.23 6.68
C TYR A 141 16.76 16.56 6.97
N LYS A 142 15.82 16.57 7.91
CA LYS A 142 15.11 17.78 8.29
C LYS A 142 15.97 18.60 9.25
N LYS A 143 16.60 19.67 8.74
CA LYS A 143 17.29 20.65 9.60
C LYS A 143 16.30 21.21 10.65
N PRO A 144 16.69 21.35 11.93
CA PRO A 144 15.85 21.98 12.92
C PRO A 144 15.53 23.41 12.46
N ARG A 145 14.23 23.73 12.37
CA ARG A 145 13.74 25.05 11.91
C ARG A 145 13.97 26.16 12.94
N VAL A 146 14.43 25.83 14.14
CA VAL A 146 14.73 26.78 15.20
C VAL A 146 16.09 26.39 15.76
N GLY A 147 17.12 27.14 15.40
CA GLY A 147 18.37 27.13 16.15
C GLY A 147 18.07 27.80 17.48
N VAL A 148 18.14 27.05 18.58
CA VAL A 148 18.25 27.67 19.89
C VAL A 148 19.64 28.27 19.93
N SER A 149 19.75 29.57 19.66
CA SER A 149 20.92 30.33 20.08
C SER A 149 20.89 30.32 21.60
N ALA A 150 21.84 29.60 22.20
CA ALA A 150 22.24 29.88 23.58
C ALA A 150 22.90 31.26 23.62
#